data_AF-A0A9E7EE59-F1
#
_entry.id   AF-A0A9E7EE59-F1
#
_cell.length_a   1.000
_cell.length_b   1.000
_cell.length_c   1.000
_cell.angle_alpha   90.00
_cell.angle_beta   90.00
_cell.angle_gamma   90.00
#
_symmetry.space_group_name_H-M   'P 1'
#
loop_
_entity.id
_entity.type
_entity.pdbx_description
1 polymer ?
#
loop_
_entity_poly.entity_id
_entity_poly.type
_entity_poly.pdbx_seq_one_letter_code
_entity_poly.pdbx_strand_id
1 'polypeptide(L)'
;MVQAKNNHTNKKSKPRRQQDTVKKQGMQADMSELCAQLDALGLKIIQVTADGNCFFRFVEILFGLDRALADQLEGNENDHQKYREMVVNYIFKNREDFEPFIEDDVPFDKYCQSMEKDGSWAGHMELQAVSLVTKRNICIHRASFSCLSL
;
A
#
# COMPACT_ATOMS: atom_id res chain seq x y z
N MET A 1 -23.18 -9.17 66.91
CA MET A 1 -24.15 -9.44 65.82
C MET A 1 -23.75 -8.58 64.63
N VAL A 2 -23.68 -8.97 63.36
CA VAL A 2 -23.67 -10.21 62.57
C VAL A 2 -23.00 -9.78 61.25
N GLN A 3 -22.10 -10.59 60.70
CA GLN A 3 -21.49 -10.41 59.36
C GLN A 3 -22.50 -10.71 58.23
N ALA A 4 -22.33 -10.10 57.05
CA ALA A 4 -22.62 -10.63 55.70
C ALA A 4 -22.65 -9.47 54.66
N LYS A 5 -22.25 -9.56 53.39
CA LYS A 5 -21.71 -10.62 52.52
C LYS A 5 -21.18 -9.95 51.22
N ASN A 6 -20.12 -10.55 50.67
CA ASN A 6 -19.62 -10.39 49.30
C ASN A 6 -20.72 -10.51 48.23
N ASN A 7 -20.54 -9.83 47.08
CA ASN A 7 -20.92 -10.42 45.80
C ASN A 7 -20.00 -10.02 44.65
N HIS A 8 -19.10 -10.94 44.34
CA HIS A 8 -18.29 -11.02 43.13
C HIS A 8 -19.21 -11.30 41.93
N THR A 9 -19.17 -10.48 40.88
CA THR A 9 -19.72 -10.87 39.57
C THR A 9 -18.60 -10.97 38.54
N ASN A 10 -18.26 -12.23 38.29
CA ASN A 10 -17.33 -12.73 37.30
C ASN A 10 -17.89 -12.53 35.88
N LYS A 11 -17.42 -11.53 35.13
CA LYS A 11 -17.68 -11.43 33.68
C LYS A 11 -16.61 -12.21 32.92
N LYS A 12 -16.92 -13.47 32.64
CA LYS A 12 -16.17 -14.36 31.74
C LYS A 12 -16.00 -13.69 30.35
N SER A 13 -14.76 -13.40 29.98
CA SER A 13 -14.36 -13.05 28.61
C SER A 13 -14.38 -14.30 27.72
N LYS A 14 -15.19 -14.27 26.66
CA LYS A 14 -15.29 -15.34 25.65
C LYS A 14 -14.04 -15.36 24.73
N PRO A 15 -13.63 -16.52 24.18
CA PRO A 15 -12.31 -16.70 23.57
C PRO A 15 -12.22 -16.20 22.12
N ARG A 16 -11.14 -15.50 21.81
CA ARG A 16 -10.79 -14.80 20.56
C ARG A 16 -10.29 -15.71 19.40
N ARG A 17 -10.44 -17.03 19.50
CA ARG A 17 -9.67 -18.00 18.68
C ARG A 17 -10.25 -18.37 17.31
N GLN A 18 -11.50 -18.00 16.98
CA GLN A 18 -12.16 -18.44 15.74
C GLN A 18 -12.10 -17.45 14.57
N GLN A 19 -11.78 -16.17 14.81
CA GLN A 19 -11.69 -15.16 13.75
C GLN A 19 -10.36 -15.18 12.99
N ASP A 20 -9.27 -15.61 13.63
CA ASP A 20 -7.93 -15.62 13.01
C ASP A 20 -7.76 -16.76 11.99
N THR A 21 -8.45 -17.90 12.17
CA THR A 21 -8.33 -19.05 11.27
C THR A 21 -9.03 -18.84 9.93
N VAL A 22 -10.18 -18.15 9.93
CA VAL A 22 -10.97 -17.87 8.71
C VAL A 22 -10.29 -16.81 7.84
N LYS A 23 -9.72 -15.75 8.44
CA LYS A 23 -8.94 -14.75 7.71
C LYS A 23 -7.69 -15.35 7.06
N LYS A 24 -7.01 -16.27 7.74
CA LYS A 24 -5.78 -16.90 7.24
C LYS A 24 -6.04 -17.85 6.06
N GLN A 25 -7.16 -18.57 6.08
CA GLN A 25 -7.58 -19.45 4.97
C GLN A 25 -8.03 -18.66 3.74
N GLY A 26 -8.79 -17.58 3.92
CA GLY A 26 -9.19 -16.69 2.81
C GLY A 26 -7.99 -16.05 2.13
N MET A 27 -7.04 -15.52 2.89
CA MET A 27 -5.83 -14.88 2.37
C MET A 27 -4.90 -15.85 1.63
N GLN A 28 -4.90 -17.13 2.00
CA GLN A 28 -4.06 -18.15 1.36
C GLN A 28 -4.65 -18.65 0.03
N ALA A 29 -5.99 -18.74 -0.06
CA ALA A 29 -6.68 -19.06 -1.31
C ALA A 29 -6.56 -17.91 -2.33
N ASP A 30 -6.72 -16.67 -1.86
CA ASP A 30 -6.61 -15.44 -2.64
C ASP A 30 -5.23 -15.30 -3.29
N MET A 31 -4.15 -15.56 -2.53
CA MET A 31 -2.79 -15.53 -3.04
C MET A 31 -2.49 -16.66 -4.03
N SER A 32 -3.07 -17.85 -3.83
CA SER A 32 -2.86 -18.98 -4.76
C SER A 32 -3.51 -18.71 -6.12
N GLU A 33 -4.69 -18.10 -6.12
CA GLU A 33 -5.36 -17.67 -7.35
C GLU A 33 -4.58 -16.56 -8.06
N LEU A 34 -4.14 -15.53 -7.33
CA LEU A 34 -3.32 -14.46 -7.90
C LEU A 34 -2.01 -15.00 -8.50
N CYS A 35 -1.32 -15.91 -7.82
CA CYS A 35 -0.13 -16.55 -8.35
C CYS A 35 -0.43 -17.27 -9.67
N ALA A 36 -1.51 -18.06 -9.74
CA ALA A 36 -1.89 -18.76 -10.97
C ALA A 36 -2.20 -17.78 -12.13
N GLN A 37 -2.87 -16.66 -11.83
CA GLN A 37 -3.14 -15.59 -12.81
C GLN A 37 -1.83 -14.95 -13.32
N LEU A 38 -0.87 -14.68 -12.44
CA LEU A 38 0.41 -14.07 -12.79
C LEU A 38 1.32 -15.05 -13.53
N ASP A 39 1.34 -16.33 -13.13
CA ASP A 39 2.10 -17.40 -13.78
C ASP A 39 1.62 -17.61 -15.24
N ALA A 40 0.32 -17.52 -15.49
CA ALA A 40 -0.24 -17.58 -16.85
C ALA A 40 0.23 -16.43 -17.76
N LEU A 41 0.65 -15.31 -17.17
CA LEU A 41 1.22 -14.16 -17.87
C LEU A 41 2.76 -14.17 -17.88
N GLY A 42 3.40 -15.15 -17.25
CA GLY A 42 4.85 -15.21 -17.08
C GLY A 42 5.42 -14.16 -16.12
N LEU A 43 4.58 -13.63 -15.22
CA LEU A 43 4.96 -12.63 -14.23
C LEU A 43 5.37 -13.28 -12.90
N LYS A 44 6.24 -12.61 -12.14
CA LYS A 44 6.67 -13.06 -10.80
C LYS A 44 6.35 -12.02 -9.74
N ILE A 45 5.98 -12.49 -8.55
CA ILE A 45 5.75 -11.62 -7.40
C ILE A 45 7.08 -11.32 -6.72
N ILE A 46 7.38 -10.03 -6.58
CA ILE A 46 8.43 -9.53 -5.69
C ILE A 46 7.74 -9.08 -4.41
N GLN A 47 8.11 -9.67 -3.27
CA GLN A 47 7.54 -9.28 -1.98
C GLN A 47 8.18 -7.97 -1.51
N VAL A 48 7.34 -7.05 -1.05
CA VAL A 48 7.73 -5.78 -0.44
C VAL A 48 7.28 -5.78 1.01
N THR A 49 8.02 -5.10 1.88
CA THR A 49 7.63 -4.91 3.29
C THR A 49 6.24 -4.30 3.39
N ALA A 50 5.36 -4.94 4.17
CA ALA A 50 3.97 -4.50 4.37
C ALA A 50 3.88 -3.41 5.45
N ASP A 51 4.36 -2.21 5.12
CA ASP A 51 4.29 -1.01 5.95
C ASP A 51 3.60 0.15 5.19
N GLY A 52 3.49 1.33 5.82
CA GLY A 52 2.92 2.52 5.17
C GLY A 52 3.78 3.10 4.03
N ASN A 53 4.96 2.53 3.78
CA ASN A 53 5.87 2.91 2.71
C ASN A 53 5.89 1.90 1.56
N CYS A 54 5.13 0.80 1.66
CA CYS A 54 5.11 -0.28 0.67
C CYS A 54 4.93 0.21 -0.78
N PHE A 55 4.10 1.24 -0.98
CA PHE A 55 3.89 1.87 -2.28
C PHE A 55 5.18 2.52 -2.82
N PHE A 56 5.84 3.36 -2.02
CA PHE A 56 7.07 4.04 -2.44
C PHE A 56 8.25 3.08 -2.57
N ARG A 57 8.27 2.00 -1.79
CA ARG A 57 9.21 0.88 -1.96
C ARG A 57 8.97 0.12 -3.27
N PHE A 58 7.71 -0.10 -3.65
CA PHE A 58 7.38 -0.67 -4.97
C PHE A 58 7.86 0.24 -6.10
N VAL A 59 7.63 1.55 -6.00
CA VAL A 59 8.13 2.54 -6.97
C VAL A 59 9.65 2.48 -7.06
N GLU A 60 10.34 2.44 -5.92
CA GLU A 60 11.78 2.28 -5.85
C GLU A 60 12.27 0.99 -6.55
N ILE A 61 11.64 -0.15 -6.29
CA ILE A 61 11.99 -1.43 -6.94
C ILE A 61 11.78 -1.35 -8.45
N LEU A 62 10.67 -0.78 -8.91
CA LEU A 62 10.42 -0.59 -10.34
C LEU A 62 11.55 0.21 -11.01
N PHE A 63 11.89 1.37 -10.45
CA PHE A 63 12.96 2.22 -10.97
C PHE A 63 14.35 1.59 -10.79
N GLY A 64 14.57 0.89 -9.69
CA GLY A 64 15.81 0.19 -9.38
C GLY A 64 16.08 -0.93 -10.37
N LEU A 65 15.06 -1.67 -10.79
CA LEU A 65 15.18 -2.71 -11.82
C LEU A 65 15.56 -2.13 -13.18
N ASP A 66 15.04 -0.95 -13.57
CA ASP A 66 15.48 -0.30 -14.80
C ASP A 66 16.93 0.15 -14.72
N ARG A 67 17.33 0.73 -13.58
CA ARG A 67 18.73 1.11 -13.36
C ARG A 67 19.63 -0.11 -13.34
N ALA A 68 19.21 -1.22 -12.75
CA ALA A 68 19.96 -2.47 -12.80
C ALA A 68 20.06 -3.02 -14.22
N LEU A 69 19.01 -2.90 -15.03
CA LEU A 69 19.03 -3.33 -16.43
C LEU A 69 19.85 -2.39 -17.33
N ALA A 70 19.81 -1.08 -17.07
CA ALA A 70 20.52 -0.06 -17.83
C ALA A 70 22.00 0.07 -17.43
N ASP A 71 22.30 -0.03 -16.13
CA ASP A 71 23.62 0.26 -15.54
C ASP A 71 24.28 -0.96 -14.86
N GLN A 72 23.68 -2.17 -14.86
CA GLN A 72 24.19 -3.38 -14.18
C GLN A 72 24.54 -3.20 -12.69
N LEU A 73 23.87 -2.29 -12.00
CA LEU A 73 24.10 -2.02 -10.57
C LEU A 73 22.95 -2.58 -9.71
N GLU A 74 23.30 -3.19 -8.58
CA GLU A 74 22.37 -3.75 -7.61
C GLU A 74 21.55 -2.63 -6.95
N GLY A 75 20.22 -2.72 -7.03
CA GLY A 75 19.30 -1.74 -6.44
C GLY A 75 19.34 -1.80 -4.90
N ASN A 76 19.44 -0.64 -4.26
CA ASN A 76 19.55 -0.51 -2.81
C ASN A 76 18.22 0.06 -2.26
N GLU A 77 17.61 -0.57 -1.25
CA GLU A 77 16.25 -0.25 -0.71
C GLU A 77 16.19 0.99 0.22
N ASN A 78 17.02 1.99 -0.01
CA ASN A 78 17.23 3.10 0.93
C ASN A 78 16.69 4.47 0.46
N ASP A 79 16.07 4.54 -0.72
CA ASP A 79 15.68 5.81 -1.37
C ASP A 79 14.16 6.05 -1.42
N HIS A 80 13.30 5.22 -0.81
CA HIS A 80 11.83 5.40 -0.83
C HIS A 80 11.36 6.83 -0.47
N GLN A 81 12.04 7.52 0.45
CA GLN A 81 11.74 8.92 0.81
C GLN A 81 11.91 9.88 -0.38
N LYS A 82 12.95 9.69 -1.19
CA LYS A 82 13.20 10.49 -2.39
C LYS A 82 12.11 10.29 -3.44
N TYR A 83 11.64 9.05 -3.61
CA TYR A 83 10.51 8.77 -4.51
C TYR A 83 9.20 9.36 -3.97
N ARG A 84 8.98 9.36 -2.66
CA ARG A 84 7.86 10.06 -2.02
C ARG A 84 7.89 11.55 -2.33
N GLU A 85 9.01 12.21 -2.10
CA GLU A 85 9.18 13.64 -2.39
C GLU A 85 8.97 13.95 -3.88
N MET A 86 9.49 13.10 -4.77
CA MET A 86 9.29 13.27 -6.22
C MET A 86 7.81 13.21 -6.61
N VAL A 87 7.06 12.25 -6.07
CA VAL A 87 5.62 12.07 -6.35
C VAL A 87 4.82 13.23 -5.78
N VAL A 88 5.04 13.61 -4.53
CA VAL A 88 4.30 14.71 -3.89
C VAL A 88 4.61 16.04 -4.58
N ASN A 89 5.86 16.30 -4.94
CA ASN A 89 6.25 17.49 -5.69
C ASN A 89 5.59 17.54 -7.07
N TYR A 90 5.38 16.39 -7.72
CA TYR A 90 4.63 16.34 -8.98
C TYR A 90 3.16 16.68 -8.77
N ILE A 91 2.52 16.10 -7.77
CA ILE A 91 1.13 16.44 -7.41
C ILE A 91 1.01 17.94 -7.14
N PHE A 92 1.91 18.48 -6.31
CA PHE A 92 1.93 19.89 -5.94
C PHE A 92 2.06 20.83 -7.15
N LYS A 93 2.94 20.48 -8.11
CA LYS A 93 3.15 21.29 -9.34
C LYS A 93 1.98 21.23 -10.31
N ASN A 94 1.20 20.16 -10.29
CA ASN A 94 0.05 19.97 -11.18
C ASN A 94 -1.26 20.08 -10.39
N ARG A 95 -1.33 21.03 -9.45
CA ARG A 95 -2.46 21.23 -8.54
C ARG A 95 -3.82 21.19 -9.26
N GLU A 96 -3.94 21.85 -10.41
CA GLU A 96 -5.19 21.92 -11.19
C GLU A 96 -5.72 20.54 -11.62
N ASP A 97 -4.82 19.58 -11.84
CA ASP A 97 -5.18 18.21 -12.28
C ASP A 97 -5.50 17.28 -11.10
N PHE A 98 -4.95 17.55 -9.92
CA PHE A 98 -5.06 16.67 -8.75
C PHE A 98 -6.06 17.17 -7.70
N GLU A 99 -6.11 18.49 -7.46
CA GLU A 99 -6.98 19.12 -6.46
C GLU A 99 -8.47 18.71 -6.58
N PRO A 100 -9.07 18.57 -7.78
CA PRO A 100 -10.45 18.12 -7.91
C PRO A 100 -10.74 16.69 -7.40
N PHE A 101 -9.69 15.89 -7.20
CA PHE A 101 -9.79 14.50 -6.73
C PHE A 101 -9.35 14.33 -5.27
N ILE A 102 -8.88 15.40 -4.62
CA ILE A 102 -8.60 15.41 -3.18
C ILE A 102 -9.92 15.63 -2.43
N GLU A 103 -10.08 15.03 -1.26
CA GLU A 103 -11.28 15.19 -0.44
C GLU A 103 -11.52 16.67 -0.09
N ASP A 104 -12.74 17.17 -0.32
CA ASP A 104 -13.09 18.60 -0.16
C ASP A 104 -12.86 19.14 1.26
N ASP A 105 -12.82 18.27 2.28
CA ASP A 105 -12.58 18.62 3.68
C ASP A 105 -11.08 18.73 4.03
N VAL A 106 -10.19 18.37 3.11
CA VAL A 106 -8.73 18.47 3.26
C VAL A 106 -8.16 19.51 2.30
N PRO A 107 -7.65 20.64 2.80
CA PRO A 107 -6.96 21.62 1.95
C PRO A 107 -5.79 20.97 1.20
N PHE A 108 -5.66 21.25 -0.10
CA PHE A 108 -4.61 20.66 -0.96
C PHE A 108 -3.20 20.74 -0.37
N ASP A 109 -2.84 21.89 0.20
CA ASP A 109 -1.52 22.08 0.83
C ASP A 109 -1.34 21.19 2.07
N LYS A 110 -2.43 20.91 2.81
CA LYS A 110 -2.41 19.97 3.95
C LYS A 110 -2.31 18.53 3.50
N TYR A 111 -2.93 18.19 2.37
CA TYR A 111 -2.78 16.89 1.72
C TYR A 111 -1.31 16.66 1.32
N CYS A 112 -0.68 17.62 0.65
CA CYS A 112 0.73 17.47 0.25
C CYS A 112 1.64 17.32 1.49
N GLN A 113 1.43 18.14 2.52
CA GLN A 113 2.17 18.05 3.79
C GLN A 113 1.97 16.72 4.52
N SER A 114 0.78 16.12 4.45
CA SER A 114 0.55 14.81 5.05
C SER A 114 1.23 13.71 4.25
N MET A 115 1.17 13.79 2.92
CA MET A 115 1.76 12.79 2.02
C MET A 115 3.29 12.78 2.04
N GLU A 116 3.94 13.90 2.38
CA GLU A 116 5.40 13.95 2.61
C GLU A 116 5.86 13.18 3.86
N LYS A 117 4.96 12.94 4.82
CA LYS A 117 5.32 12.24 6.05
C LYS A 117 5.60 10.76 5.80
N ASP A 118 6.70 10.29 6.35
CA ASP A 118 7.07 8.88 6.33
C ASP A 118 5.95 7.98 6.89
N GLY A 119 5.72 6.84 6.24
CA GLY A 119 4.66 5.90 6.59
C GLY A 119 3.24 6.33 6.20
N SER A 120 3.06 7.48 5.54
CA SER A 120 1.74 7.89 5.05
C SER A 120 1.32 7.04 3.86
N TRP A 121 0.09 6.51 3.94
CA TRP A 121 -0.47 5.62 2.93
C TRP A 121 -0.76 6.37 1.64
N ALA A 122 -0.17 5.89 0.56
CA ALA A 122 -0.44 6.35 -0.79
C ALA A 122 -1.73 5.73 -1.33
N GLY A 123 -2.46 6.49 -2.16
CA GLY A 123 -3.69 6.06 -2.79
C GLY A 123 -3.63 6.15 -4.31
N HIS A 124 -4.81 6.37 -4.90
CA HIS A 124 -4.96 6.47 -6.36
C HIS A 124 -4.24 7.70 -6.94
N MET A 125 -4.18 8.81 -6.19
CA MET A 125 -3.52 10.04 -6.65
C MET A 125 -2.01 9.86 -6.79
N GLU A 126 -1.37 9.25 -5.79
CA GLU A 126 0.06 8.92 -5.86
C GLU A 126 0.32 7.92 -6.98
N LEU A 127 -0.57 6.93 -7.17
CA LEU A 127 -0.47 5.96 -8.25
C LEU A 127 -0.51 6.63 -9.64
N GLN A 128 -1.46 7.55 -9.84
CA GLN A 128 -1.57 8.31 -11.08
C GLN A 128 -0.36 9.22 -11.29
N ALA A 129 0.08 9.92 -10.24
CA ALA A 129 1.26 10.78 -10.29
C ALA A 129 2.54 10.01 -10.62
N VAL A 130 2.72 8.81 -10.06
CA VAL A 130 3.83 7.91 -10.41
C VAL A 130 3.77 7.53 -11.89
N SER A 131 2.61 7.08 -12.40
CA SER A 131 2.45 6.73 -13.82
C SER A 131 2.89 7.89 -14.73
N LEU A 132 2.45 9.11 -14.42
CA LEU A 132 2.77 10.31 -15.20
C LEU A 132 4.22 10.77 -15.09
N VAL A 133 4.80 10.77 -13.88
CA VAL A 133 6.21 11.12 -13.63
C VAL A 133 7.15 10.12 -14.32
N THR A 134 6.85 8.83 -14.16
CA THR A 134 7.66 7.74 -14.72
C THR A 134 7.47 7.60 -16.23
N LYS A 135 6.35 8.10 -16.76
CA LYS A 135 5.85 7.86 -18.11
C LYS A 135 5.65 6.37 -18.39
N ARG A 136 5.08 5.66 -17.42
CA ARG A 136 4.85 4.21 -17.49
C ARG A 136 3.45 3.86 -17.07
N ASN A 137 2.86 2.94 -17.81
CA ASN A 137 1.57 2.37 -17.46
C ASN A 137 1.71 1.46 -16.24
N ILE A 138 0.74 1.50 -15.34
CA ILE A 138 0.71 0.63 -14.15
C ILE A 138 -0.46 -0.33 -14.26
N CYS A 139 -0.19 -1.64 -14.24
CA CYS A 139 -1.22 -2.68 -14.22
C CYS A 139 -1.41 -3.19 -12.78
N ILE A 140 -2.62 -3.04 -12.24
CA ILE A 140 -3.01 -3.54 -10.92
C ILE A 140 -3.71 -4.88 -11.08
N HIS A 141 -3.08 -5.94 -10.59
CA HIS A 141 -3.70 -7.26 -10.50
C HIS A 141 -4.35 -7.44 -9.12
N ARG A 142 -5.59 -7.94 -9.11
CA ARG A 142 -6.31 -8.30 -7.89
C ARG A 142 -6.84 -9.71 -8.06
N ALA A 143 -6.66 -10.54 -7.04
CA ALA A 143 -7.19 -11.90 -7.03
C ALA A 143 -8.68 -11.91 -7.37
N SER A 144 -9.09 -12.85 -8.21
CA SER A 144 -10.45 -12.98 -8.75
C SER A 144 -10.97 -11.81 -9.61
N PHE A 145 -10.13 -10.83 -10.01
CA PHE A 145 -10.52 -9.74 -10.92
C PHE A 145 -9.55 -9.56 -12.08
N SER A 146 -10.02 -9.02 -13.21
CA SER A 146 -9.18 -8.65 -14.35
C SER A 146 -8.22 -7.51 -14.00
N CYS A 147 -7.04 -7.46 -14.64
CA CYS A 147 -6.10 -6.36 -14.40
C CYS A 147 -6.72 -5.00 -14.77
N LEU A 148 -6.49 -4.00 -13.92
CA LEU A 148 -6.78 -2.60 -14.22
C LEU A 148 -5.50 -1.93 -14.71
N SER A 149 -5.52 -1.29 -15.88
CA SER A 149 -4.38 -0.56 -16.42
C SER A 149 -4.64 0.95 -16.35
N LEU A 150 -3.67 1.69 -15.79
CA LEU A 150 -3.65 3.15 -15.67
C LEU A 150 -2.52 3.76 -16.50
#